data_AF-A0A268QVZ2-F1
#
_entry.id   AF-A0A268QVZ2-F1
#
_cell.length_a   1.000
_cell.length_b   1.000
_cell.length_c   1.000
_cell.angle_alpha   90.00
_cell.angle_beta   90.00
_cell.angle_gamma   90.00
#
_symmetry.space_group_name_H-M   'P 1'
#
loop_
_entity.id
_entity.type
_entity.pdbx_description
1 polymer ?
#
loop_
_entity_poly.entity_id
_entity_poly.type
_entity_poly.pdbx_seq_one_letter_code
_entity_poly.pdbx_strand_id
1 'polypeptide(L)' 'FLEDVGTLFVVDQGSLLVGVLSRKDLLRASIGKQELNSIPVNIIMTRMPNITMCEKDDLLIEVAKKLIEKQIDALPV' A
#
# COMPACT_ATOMS: atom_id res chain seq x y z
N PHE A 1 -0.38 -6.04 -17.11
CA PHE A 1 0.14 -6.29 -15.75
C PHE A 1 0.52 -5.02 -15.00
N LEU A 2 1.05 -3.97 -15.63
CA LEU A 2 1.41 -2.70 -14.94
C LEU A 2 0.21 -1.81 -14.58
N GLU A 3 -0.92 -1.93 -15.26
CA GLU A 3 -2.05 -1.00 -15.13
C GLU A 3 -3.21 -1.52 -14.29
N ASP A 4 -3.27 -2.84 -14.05
CA ASP A 4 -4.33 -3.48 -13.25
C ASP A 4 -3.73 -4.12 -12.00
N VAL A 5 -3.56 -3.31 -10.97
CA VAL A 5 -3.00 -3.71 -9.67
C VAL A 5 -3.92 -3.32 -8.53
N GLY A 6 -3.98 -4.17 -7.49
CA GLY A 6 -4.83 -3.96 -6.33
C GLY A 6 -4.21 -3.10 -5.22
N THR A 7 -2.91 -2.82 -5.31
CA THR A 7 -2.13 -2.10 -4.28
C THR A 7 -1.05 -1.26 -4.96
N LEU A 8 -0.91 -0.02 -4.50
CA LEU A 8 0.09 0.95 -4.97
C LEU A 8 1.06 1.28 -3.83
N PHE A 9 2.35 1.28 -4.12
CA PHE A 9 3.39 1.69 -3.19
C PHE A 9 3.77 3.15 -3.43
N VAL A 10 3.77 3.95 -2.37
CA VAL A 10 4.04 5.38 -2.42
C VAL A 10 5.47 5.61 -1.93
N VAL A 11 6.26 6.28 -2.76
CA VAL A 11 7.64 6.67 -2.45
C VAL A 11 7.79 8.18 -2.35
N ASP A 12 8.81 8.63 -1.64
CA ASP A 12 9.22 10.04 -1.63
C ASP A 12 10.18 10.39 -2.78
N GLN A 13 10.70 11.62 -2.78
CA GLN A 13 11.66 12.09 -3.78
C GLN A 13 13.00 11.33 -3.77
N GLY A 14 13.34 10.67 -2.66
CA GLY A 14 14.51 9.82 -2.51
C GLY A 14 14.25 8.38 -2.95
N SER A 15 13.08 8.06 -3.50
CA SER A 15 12.65 6.69 -3.82
C SER A 15 12.55 5.77 -2.59
N LEU A 16 12.34 6.35 -1.40
CA LEU A 16 12.12 5.59 -0.17
C LEU A 16 10.63 5.33 0.01
N LEU A 17 10.27 4.12 0.41
CA LEU A 17 8.87 3.77 0.69
C LEU A 17 8.35 4.58 1.88
N VAL A 18 7.27 5.33 1.65
CA VAL A 18 6.60 6.13 2.69
C VAL A 18 5.16 5.69 2.94
N GLY A 19 4.57 4.93 2.01
CA GLY A 19 3.17 4.53 2.14
C GLY A 19 2.72 3.40 1.22
N VAL A 20 1.52 2.88 1.51
CA VAL A 20 0.80 1.93 0.67
C VAL A 20 -0.67 2.32 0.55
N LEU A 21 -1.24 2.11 -0.64
CA LEU A 21 -2.64 2.38 -0.96
C LEU A 21 -3.30 1.14 -1.54
N SER A 22 -4.41 0.71 -0.94
CA SER A 22 -5.24 -0.37 -1.50
C SER A 22 -6.42 0.19 -2.29
N ARG A 23 -7.07 -0.68 -3.07
CA ARG A 23 -8.38 -0.37 -3.69
C ARG A 23 -9.42 0.12 -2.68
N LYS A 24 -9.42 -0.42 -1.45
CA LYS A 24 -10.36 -0.03 -0.39
C LYS A 24 -10.12 1.40 0.08
N ASP A 25 -8.87 1.84 0.15
CA ASP A 25 -8.52 3.19 0.56
C ASP A 25 -8.95 4.22 -0.48
N LEU A 26 -8.72 3.92 -1.77
CA LEU A 26 -9.16 4.75 -2.88
C LEU A 26 -10.70 4.84 -2.94
N LEU A 27 -11.40 3.71 -2.75
CA LEU A 27 -12.86 3.69 -2.69
C LEU A 27 -13.39 4.51 -1.51
N ARG A 28 -12.77 4.40 -0.34
CA ARG A 28 -13.13 5.20 0.84
C ARG A 28 -12.92 6.69 0.57
N ALA A 29 -11.82 7.07 -0.08
CA ALA A 29 -11.55 8.45 -0.47
C ALA A 29 -12.59 8.96 -1.49
N SER A 30 -12.98 8.14 -2.46
CA SER A 30 -13.90 8.56 -3.53
C SER A 30 -15.35 8.73 -3.09
N ILE A 31 -15.76 8.01 -2.05
CA ILE A 31 -17.08 8.17 -1.44
C ILE A 31 -17.09 9.39 -0.49
N GLY A 32 -15.91 9.86 -0.07
CA GLY A 32 -15.78 11.08 0.72
C GLY A 32 -16.23 12.31 -0.07
N LYS A 33 -16.90 13.26 0.58
CA LYS A 33 -17.37 14.53 -0.02
C LYS A 33 -16.23 15.52 -0.38
N GLN A 34 -14.99 15.05 -0.44
CA GLN A 34 -13.83 15.89 -0.72
C GLN A 34 -13.42 15.74 -2.19
N GLU A 35 -12.95 16.84 -2.78
CA GLU A 35 -12.45 16.85 -4.15
C GLU A 35 -11.18 16.00 -4.27
N LEU A 36 -11.33 14.76 -4.73
CA LEU A 36 -10.25 13.76 -4.88
C LEU A 36 -9.01 14.31 -5.58
N ASN A 37 -9.20 15.13 -6.62
CA ASN A 37 -8.11 15.69 -7.43
C ASN A 37 -7.20 16.63 -6.62
N SER A 38 -7.68 17.15 -5.49
CA SER A 38 -6.93 18.06 -4.63
C SER A 38 -6.27 17.38 -3.44
N ILE A 39 -6.62 16.11 -3.15
CA ILE A 39 -6.16 15.39 -1.96
C ILE A 39 -4.84 14.68 -2.30
N PRO A 40 -3.72 15.05 -1.66
CA PRO A 40 -2.49 14.31 -1.83
C PRO A 40 -2.61 12.88 -1.29
N VAL A 41 -2.04 11.91 -1.99
CA VAL A 41 -2.08 10.48 -1.61
C VAL A 41 -1.51 10.21 -0.22
N ASN A 42 -0.61 11.07 0.27
CA ASN A 42 -0.03 10.96 1.60
C ASN A 42 -1.06 11.14 2.74
N ILE A 43 -2.22 11.74 2.47
CA ILE A 43 -3.32 11.90 3.44
C ILE A 43 -4.09 10.59 3.61
N ILE A 44 -4.24 9.81 2.54
CA ILE A 44 -5.13 8.64 2.49
C ILE A 44 -4.39 7.29 2.53
N MET A 45 -3.07 7.28 2.35
CA MET A 45 -2.24 6.08 2.40
C MET A 45 -2.03 5.54 3.83
N THR A 46 -1.77 4.24 3.95
CA THR A 46 -1.21 3.67 5.17
C THR A 46 0.26 4.06 5.24
N ARG A 47 0.67 4.72 6.34
CA ARG A 47 2.02 5.28 6.49
C ARG A 47 2.98 4.35 7.23
N MET A 48 4.26 4.53 6.97
CA MET A 48 5.33 4.01 7.85
C MET A 48 5.14 4.51 9.29
N PRO A 49 5.49 3.71 10.32
CA PRO A 49 6.12 2.38 10.26
C PRO A 49 5.13 1.22 10.20
N ASN A 50 3.83 1.46 9.96
CA ASN A 50 2.78 0.42 10.03
C ASN A 50 2.64 -0.40 8.74
N ILE A 51 3.66 -0.38 7.87
CA ILE A 51 3.68 -1.13 6.62
C ILE A 51 4.47 -2.41 6.87
N THR A 52 3.88 -3.55 6.53
CA THR A 52 4.59 -4.83 6.60
C THR A 52 5.39 -4.99 5.31
N MET A 53 6.65 -5.41 5.43
CA MET A 53 7.59 -5.61 4.31
C MET A 53 8.09 -7.06 4.31
N CYS A 54 8.68 -7.48 3.19
CA CYS A 54 9.52 -8.66 3.11
C CYS A 54 10.81 -8.36 2.35
N GLU A 55 11.85 -9.16 2.55
CA GLU A 55 13.09 -9.06 1.79
C GLU A 55 13.14 -10.13 0.69
N LYS A 56 14.08 -10.01 -0.26
CA LYS A 56 14.18 -10.93 -1.41
C LYS A 56 14.52 -12.37 -1.02
N ASP A 57 15.13 -12.53 0.15
CA ASP A 57 15.59 -13.77 0.75
C ASP A 57 14.63 -14.30 1.83
N ASP A 58 13.54 -13.57 2.15
CA ASP A 58 12.48 -14.08 3.02
C ASP A 58 11.87 -15.36 2.42
N LEU A 59 11.56 -16.33 3.29
CA LEU A 59 10.89 -17.55 2.85
C LEU A 59 9.45 -17.24 2.42
N LEU A 60 9.05 -17.74 1.24
CA LEU A 60 7.68 -17.54 0.72
C LEU A 60 6.58 -17.93 1.71
N ILE A 61 6.81 -18.97 2.53
CA ILE A 61 5.85 -19.41 3.55
C ILE A 61 5.68 -18.38 4.67
N GLU A 62 6.73 -17.63 5.02
CA GLU A 62 6.67 -16.57 6.03
C GLU A 62 5.94 -15.35 5.47
N VAL A 63 6.23 -14.99 4.22
CA VAL A 63 5.51 -13.93 3.49
C VAL A 63 4.02 -14.27 3.38
N ALA A 64 3.67 -15.51 3.03
CA ALA A 64 2.28 -15.96 2.96
C ALA A 64 1.55 -15.85 4.31
N LYS A 65 2.21 -16.21 5.42
CA LYS A 65 1.67 -16.03 6.78
C LYS A 65 1.43 -14.55 7.08
N LYS A 66 2.39 -13.67 6.78
CA LYS A 66 2.25 -12.21 6.95
C LYS A 66 1.02 -11.68 6.20
N LEU A 67 0.79 -12.10 4.96
CA LEU A 67 -0.39 -11.70 4.15
C LEU A 67 -1.71 -12.09 4.83
N ILE A 68 -1.82 -13.34 5.30
CA ILE A 68 -3.03 -13.87 5.95
C ILE A 68 -3.28 -13.17 7.29
N GLU A 69 -2.28 -13.10 8.16
CA GLU A 69 -2.40 -12.53 9.50
C GLU A 69 -2.75 -11.03 9.46
N LYS A 70 -2.18 -10.29 8.50
CA LYS A 70 -2.44 -8.86 8.31
C LYS A 70 -3.65 -8.58 7.42
N GLN A 71 -4.22 -9.59 6.78
CA GLN A 71 -5.36 -9.47 5.85
C GLN A 71 -5.11 -8.45 4.73
N ILE A 72 -3.93 -8.52 4.12
CA ILE A 72 -3.50 -7.67 3.01
C ILE A 72 -3.17 -8.50 1.79
N ASP A 73 -3.35 -7.90 0.60
CA ASP A 73 -3.21 -8.61 -0.67
C ASP A 73 -1.76 -8.57 -1.21
N ALA A 74 -0.92 -7.66 -0.71
CA ALA A 74 0.43 -7.44 -1.23
C ALA A 74 1.39 -6.95 -0.14
N LEU A 75 2.67 -7.29 -0.32
CA LEU A 75 3.80 -6.82 0.47
C LEU A 75 4.85 -6.23 -0.49
N PRO A 76 5.41 -5.05 -0.19
CA PRO A 76 6.58 -4.53 -0.89
C PRO A 76 7.83 -5.36 -0.56
N VAL A 77 8.69 -5.55 -1.57
CA VAL A 77 9.97 -6.27 -1.52
C VAL A 77 11.12 -5.31 -1.73
#